data_AF-A0A7U9DX10-F1
#
_entry.id   AF-A0A7U9DX10-F1
#
_cell.length_a   1.000
_cell.length_b   1.000
_cell.length_c   1.000
_cell.angle_alpha   90.00
_cell.angle_beta   90.00
_cell.angle_gamma   90.00
#
_symmetry.space_group_name_H-M   'P 1'
#
loop_
_entity.id
_entity.type
_entity.pdbx_description
1 polymer ?
#
loop_
_entity_poly.entity_id
_entity_poly.type
_entity_poly.pdbx_seq_one_letter_code
_entity_poly.pdbx_strand_id
1 'polypeptide(L)'
;MVFVNSMSDLFHAKVPLDFVRQVFQVIAETPQHTYQLLTKRARRLRRVADELDWPSNLWMGVSVEDAEHLDRVDDLRQVPAAVRFLSCEPLLGPLTGLQLDGIGWVIAGGESGPHHRPVQEEWLGGIRDACNHAGVPFFFKQWGGRSPKSGGRELDGAIWDEMPPRLPVAAH
;
A
#
# COMPACT_ATOMS: atom_id res chain seq x y z
N MET A 1 -6.66 10.75 7.40
CA MET A 1 -5.81 10.10 6.39
C MET A 1 -6.20 10.65 5.04
N VAL A 2 -5.22 11.07 4.23
CA VAL A 2 -5.43 11.64 2.90
C VAL A 2 -4.76 10.72 1.89
N PHE A 3 -5.52 10.17 0.96
CA PHE A 3 -4.97 9.36 -0.13
C PHE A 3 -4.51 10.28 -1.27
N VAL A 4 -3.23 10.20 -1.62
CA VAL A 4 -2.61 11.03 -2.67
C VAL A 4 -2.49 10.20 -3.94
N ASN A 5 -2.90 10.77 -5.07
CA ASN A 5 -2.87 10.16 -6.41
C ASN A 5 -3.91 9.05 -6.64
N SER A 6 -5.19 9.43 -6.64
CA SER A 6 -6.30 8.49 -6.89
C SER A 6 -6.30 7.86 -8.28
N MET A 7 -5.81 8.59 -9.29
CA MET A 7 -5.79 8.17 -10.70
C MET A 7 -4.45 8.53 -11.38
N SER A 8 -3.41 8.80 -10.60
CA SER A 8 -2.08 9.22 -11.06
C SER A 8 -0.99 8.38 -10.38
N ASP A 9 0.25 8.52 -10.83
CA ASP A 9 1.40 7.90 -10.17
C ASP A 9 2.51 8.95 -10.06
N LEU A 10 2.81 9.38 -8.83
CA LEU A 10 3.81 10.43 -8.58
C LEU A 10 5.22 10.01 -9.05
N PHE A 11 5.47 8.70 -9.09
CA PHE A 11 6.74 8.14 -9.54
C PHE A 11 6.70 7.72 -11.02
N HIS A 12 5.72 8.17 -11.81
CA HIS A 12 5.77 8.03 -13.28
C HIS A 12 6.93 8.81 -13.91
N ALA A 13 7.63 8.23 -14.90
CA ALA A 13 8.87 8.79 -15.46
C ALA A 13 8.77 10.23 -16.02
N LYS A 14 7.57 10.68 -16.38
CA LYS A 14 7.30 12.04 -16.87
C LYS A 14 7.09 13.08 -15.76
N VAL A 15 7.01 12.67 -14.50
CA VAL A 15 6.85 13.57 -13.35
C VAL A 15 8.24 14.04 -12.91
N PRO A 16 8.57 15.34 -12.98
CA PRO A 16 9.87 15.85 -12.54
C PRO A 16 10.11 15.60 -11.05
N LEU A 17 11.37 15.35 -10.66
CA LEU A 17 11.71 15.12 -9.25
C LEU A 17 11.38 16.32 -8.37
N ASP A 18 11.54 17.55 -8.87
CA ASP A 18 11.20 18.77 -8.14
C ASP A 18 9.71 18.83 -7.77
N PHE A 19 8.84 18.30 -8.63
CA PHE A 19 7.42 18.20 -8.30
C PHE A 19 7.17 17.19 -7.17
N VAL A 20 7.88 16.05 -7.16
CA VAL A 20 7.82 15.07 -6.06
C VAL A 20 8.28 15.71 -4.75
N ARG A 21 9.36 16.49 -4.78
CA ARG A 21 9.87 17.25 -3.62
C ARG A 21 8.83 18.21 -3.08
N GLN A 22 8.16 18.98 -3.94
CA GLN A 22 7.10 19.91 -3.54
C GLN A 22 5.92 19.19 -2.86
N VAL A 23 5.51 18.03 -3.38
CA VAL A 23 4.46 17.21 -2.73
C VAL A 23 4.92 16.76 -1.34
N PHE A 24 6.15 16.27 -1.21
CA PHE A 24 6.71 15.80 0.07
C PHE A 24 6.86 16.94 1.08
N GLN A 25 7.22 18.14 0.63
CA GLN A 25 7.26 19.34 1.45
C GLN A 25 5.88 19.69 2.01
N VAL A 26 4.83 19.70 1.19
CA VAL A 26 3.45 19.95 1.67
C VAL A 26 3.03 18.91 2.71
N ILE A 27 3.39 17.65 2.51
CA ILE A 27 3.13 16.58 3.48
C ILE A 27 3.84 16.89 4.80
N ALA A 28 5.12 17.25 4.76
CA ALA A 28 5.89 17.61 5.96
C ALA A 28 5.31 18.82 6.70
N GLU A 29 4.84 19.83 5.97
CA GLU A 29 4.26 21.07 6.51
C GLU A 29 2.85 20.89 7.10
N THR A 30 2.24 19.71 6.95
CA THR A 30 0.88 19.41 7.42
C THR A 30 0.84 18.19 8.37
N PRO A 31 1.56 18.25 9.52
CA PRO A 31 1.73 17.12 10.43
C PRO A 31 0.43 16.60 11.08
N GLN A 32 -0.64 17.41 11.07
CA GLN A 32 -1.98 17.00 11.50
C GLN A 32 -2.64 15.95 10.58
N HIS A 33 -2.07 15.71 9.39
CA HIS A 33 -2.59 14.77 8.40
C HIS A 33 -1.59 13.64 8.16
N THR A 34 -2.09 12.41 8.15
CA THR A 34 -1.36 11.26 7.60
C THR A 34 -1.68 11.11 6.12
N TYR A 35 -0.67 11.08 5.27
CA TYR A 35 -0.80 10.92 3.82
C TYR A 35 -0.44 9.50 3.41
N GLN A 36 -1.31 8.87 2.64
CA GLN A 36 -1.07 7.57 2.03
C GLN A 36 -0.77 7.78 0.54
N LEU A 37 0.41 7.35 0.10
CA LEU A 37 0.84 7.41 -1.30
C LEU A 37 1.10 6.01 -1.83
N LEU A 38 0.56 5.71 -3.00
CA LEU A 38 0.70 4.40 -3.67
C LEU A 38 1.35 4.57 -5.06
N THR A 39 2.22 3.65 -5.45
CA THR A 39 2.84 3.64 -6.79
C THR A 39 3.02 2.22 -7.35
N LYS A 40 3.02 2.08 -8.68
CA LYS A 40 3.47 0.87 -9.38
C LYS A 40 4.94 0.96 -9.83
N ARG A 41 5.59 2.10 -9.57
CA ARG A 41 6.95 2.42 -10.06
C ARG A 41 7.99 2.29 -8.94
N ALA A 42 7.95 1.17 -8.20
CA ALA A 42 8.82 0.90 -7.04
C ALA A 42 10.31 1.11 -7.34
N ARG A 43 10.79 0.64 -8.50
CA ARG A 43 12.18 0.85 -8.93
C ARG A 43 12.56 2.32 -9.09
N ARG A 44 11.66 3.16 -9.61
CA ARG A 44 11.93 4.60 -9.72
C ARG A 44 11.87 5.25 -8.35
N LEU A 45 10.86 4.92 -7.54
CA LEU A 45 10.76 5.35 -6.15
C LEU A 45 12.07 5.08 -5.39
N ARG A 46 12.59 3.85 -5.42
CA ARG A 46 13.86 3.49 -4.79
C ARG A 46 15.03 4.33 -5.31
N ARG A 47 15.16 4.50 -6.63
CA ARG A 47 16.28 5.23 -7.24
C ARG A 47 16.39 6.69 -6.79
N VAL A 48 15.26 7.33 -6.48
CA VAL A 48 15.22 8.73 -6.07
C VAL A 48 15.02 8.88 -4.56
N ALA A 49 15.01 7.78 -3.79
CA ALA A 49 14.66 7.82 -2.37
C ALA A 49 15.67 8.64 -1.56
N ASP A 50 16.96 8.51 -1.85
CA ASP A 50 18.06 9.26 -1.20
C ASP A 50 18.06 10.75 -1.57
N GLU A 51 17.28 11.11 -2.60
CA GLU A 51 17.11 12.49 -3.02
C GLU A 51 15.88 13.13 -2.38
N LEU A 52 15.08 12.43 -1.57
CA LEU A 52 13.84 12.94 -0.98
C LEU A 52 13.92 13.01 0.55
N ASP A 53 13.24 14.00 1.13
CA ASP A 53 13.04 14.09 2.57
C ASP A 53 11.81 13.28 2.98
N TRP A 54 11.92 12.39 3.96
CA TRP A 54 10.86 11.44 4.32
C TRP A 54 10.13 11.85 5.60
N PRO A 55 9.01 12.61 5.52
CA PRO A 55 8.31 13.06 6.70
C PRO A 55 7.57 11.90 7.39
N SER A 56 7.49 11.94 8.72
CA SER A 56 6.92 10.86 9.53
C SER A 56 5.43 10.60 9.30
N ASN A 57 4.72 11.58 8.75
CA ASN A 57 3.30 11.50 8.39
C ASN A 57 3.06 11.04 6.94
N LEU A 58 4.10 10.61 6.21
CA LEU A 58 4.00 9.94 4.92
C LEU A 58 4.03 8.42 5.07
N TRP A 59 2.94 7.78 4.67
CA TRP A 59 2.85 6.34 4.47
C TRP A 59 3.03 6.05 2.99
N MET A 60 4.07 5.29 2.65
CA MET A 60 4.47 5.00 1.27
C MET A 60 4.22 3.54 0.96
N GLY A 61 3.55 3.26 -0.15
CA GLY A 61 3.26 1.88 -0.54
C GLY A 61 3.39 1.60 -2.02
N VAL A 62 3.42 0.31 -2.32
CA VAL A 62 3.48 -0.21 -3.69
C VAL A 62 2.31 -1.15 -3.96
N SER A 63 1.82 -1.14 -5.19
CA SER A 63 0.85 -2.15 -5.62
C SER A 63 1.56 -3.47 -5.92
N VAL A 64 0.98 -4.58 -5.47
CA VAL A 64 1.47 -5.95 -5.70
C VAL A 64 0.29 -6.83 -6.10
N GLU A 65 0.00 -6.88 -7.40
CA GLU A 65 -1.20 -7.55 -7.90
C GLU A 65 -1.07 -9.09 -7.93
N ASP A 66 0.16 -9.60 -8.08
CA ASP A 66 0.47 -11.04 -8.20
C ASP A 66 1.97 -11.29 -7.91
N ALA A 67 2.40 -12.55 -8.00
CA ALA A 67 3.76 -12.98 -7.72
C ALA A 67 4.82 -12.39 -8.66
N GLU A 68 4.46 -11.94 -9.87
CA GLU A 68 5.41 -11.33 -10.82
C GLU A 68 5.90 -9.96 -10.34
N HIS A 69 5.19 -9.37 -9.36
CA HIS A 69 5.43 -8.03 -8.85
C HIS A 69 6.02 -8.01 -7.43
N LEU A 70 6.47 -9.16 -6.91
CA LEU A 70 7.10 -9.24 -5.59
C LEU A 70 8.41 -8.43 -5.51
N ASP A 71 9.09 -8.20 -6.63
CA ASP A 71 10.27 -7.34 -6.72
C ASP A 71 10.01 -5.90 -6.21
N ARG A 72 8.76 -5.42 -6.35
CA ARG A 72 8.36 -4.11 -5.83
C ARG A 72 8.42 -4.01 -4.32
N VAL A 73 8.22 -5.13 -3.62
CA VAL A 73 8.33 -5.22 -2.16
C VAL A 73 9.78 -5.01 -1.75
N ASP A 74 10.72 -5.65 -2.47
CA ASP A 74 12.16 -5.52 -2.21
C ASP A 74 12.63 -4.07 -2.43
N ASP A 75 12.15 -3.42 -3.49
CA ASP A 75 12.44 -2.01 -3.74
C ASP A 75 11.87 -1.09 -2.65
N LEU A 76 10.63 -1.35 -2.19
CA LEU A 76 10.00 -0.55 -1.13
C LEU A 76 10.77 -0.65 0.20
N ARG A 77 11.31 -1.82 0.56
CA ARG A 77 12.10 -1.99 1.80
C ARG A 77 13.29 -1.04 1.88
N GLN A 78 13.85 -0.65 0.73
CA GLN A 78 15.02 0.23 0.65
C GLN A 78 14.68 1.73 0.81
N VAL A 79 13.40 2.07 0.89
CA VAL A 79 12.94 3.46 1.00
C VAL A 79 12.76 3.83 2.47
N PRO A 80 13.22 4.98 2.98
CA PRO A 80 13.16 5.31 4.41
C PRO A 80 11.81 5.90 4.86
N ALA A 81 10.69 5.33 4.39
CA ALA A 81 9.36 5.75 4.81
C ALA A 81 9.02 5.29 6.24
N ALA A 82 8.29 6.13 6.98
CA ALA A 82 7.87 5.83 8.35
C ALA A 82 6.93 4.61 8.43
N VAL A 83 6.04 4.48 7.43
CA VAL A 83 5.25 3.28 7.20
C VAL A 83 5.40 2.88 5.74
N ARG A 84 5.83 1.63 5.53
CA ARG A 84 5.84 0.96 4.23
C ARG A 84 4.63 0.05 4.13
N PHE A 85 3.76 0.23 3.15
CA PHE A 85 2.58 -0.62 3.01
C PHE A 85 2.47 -1.28 1.64
N LEU A 86 1.79 -2.42 1.59
CA LEU A 86 1.47 -3.11 0.35
C LEU A 86 -0.01 -2.93 0.04
N SER A 87 -0.30 -2.60 -1.22
CA SER A 87 -1.65 -2.68 -1.76
C SER A 87 -1.73 -3.88 -2.70
N CYS A 88 -2.17 -5.01 -2.16
CA CYS A 88 -2.38 -6.25 -2.89
C CYS A 88 -3.75 -6.20 -3.59
N GLU A 89 -3.92 -5.20 -4.46
CA GLU A 89 -5.19 -4.83 -5.10
C GLU A 89 -5.04 -4.26 -6.52
N PRO A 90 -5.89 -4.69 -7.47
CA PRO A 90 -6.70 -5.91 -7.38
C PRO A 90 -5.77 -7.13 -7.24
N LEU A 91 -6.12 -8.09 -6.39
CA LEU A 91 -5.37 -9.33 -6.28
C LEU A 91 -5.70 -10.24 -7.47
N LEU A 92 -4.70 -10.57 -8.27
CA LEU A 92 -4.82 -11.30 -9.54
C LEU A 92 -4.25 -12.72 -9.48
N GLY A 93 -3.56 -13.06 -8.39
CA GLY A 93 -3.02 -14.39 -8.14
C GLY A 93 -2.52 -14.51 -6.69
N PRO A 94 -2.09 -15.72 -6.28
CA PRO A 94 -1.50 -15.92 -4.97
C PRO A 94 -0.15 -15.19 -4.86
N LEU A 95 0.14 -14.62 -3.69
CA LEU A 95 1.44 -14.03 -3.37
C LEU A 95 2.32 -15.03 -2.59
N THR A 96 2.47 -16.24 -3.14
CA THR A 96 3.30 -17.28 -2.53
C THR A 96 4.73 -16.79 -2.36
N GLY A 97 5.26 -16.86 -1.14
CA GLY A 97 6.61 -16.40 -0.81
C GLY A 97 6.71 -14.91 -0.47
N LEU A 98 5.59 -14.19 -0.34
CA LEU A 98 5.57 -12.82 0.17
C LEU A 98 6.32 -12.71 1.49
N GLN A 99 7.45 -11.99 1.48
CA GLN A 99 8.21 -11.65 2.68
C GLN A 99 7.72 -10.30 3.22
N LEU A 100 7.53 -10.19 4.54
CA LEU A 100 6.97 -9.00 5.17
C LEU A 100 7.98 -8.22 6.01
N ASP A 101 9.25 -8.61 6.03
CA ASP A 101 10.30 -7.87 6.72
C ASP A 101 10.33 -6.40 6.27
N GLY A 102 10.29 -5.48 7.23
CA GLY A 102 10.28 -4.04 6.97
C GLY A 102 8.97 -3.48 6.42
N ILE A 103 7.93 -4.30 6.25
CA ILE A 103 6.57 -3.87 5.86
C ILE A 103 5.73 -3.64 7.11
N GLY A 104 5.06 -2.49 7.17
CA GLY A 104 4.26 -2.06 8.31
C GLY A 104 2.76 -2.22 8.14
N TRP A 105 2.26 -2.54 6.94
CA TRP A 105 0.82 -2.73 6.69
C TRP A 105 0.57 -3.45 5.36
N VAL A 106 -0.45 -4.30 5.30
CA VAL A 106 -0.91 -4.91 4.05
C VAL A 106 -2.41 -4.69 3.88
N ILE A 107 -2.77 -4.21 2.69
CA ILE A 107 -4.14 -4.04 2.23
C ILE A 107 -4.37 -5.07 1.12
N ALA A 108 -5.44 -5.86 1.20
CA ALA A 108 -5.78 -6.84 0.16
C ALA A 108 -7.25 -6.73 -0.26
N GLY A 109 -7.52 -7.05 -1.53
CA GLY A 109 -8.87 -6.99 -2.07
C GLY A 109 -8.99 -7.33 -3.54
N GLY A 110 -10.22 -7.68 -3.95
CA GLY A 110 -10.56 -8.03 -5.32
C GLY A 110 -10.90 -6.83 -6.20
N GLU A 111 -10.96 -7.09 -7.50
CA GLU A 111 -11.24 -6.10 -8.53
C GLU A 111 -12.69 -5.62 -8.52
N SER A 112 -12.93 -4.35 -8.83
CA SER A 112 -14.27 -3.80 -9.01
C SER A 112 -14.48 -3.33 -10.44
N GLY A 113 -15.69 -3.50 -10.98
CA GLY A 113 -16.08 -2.98 -12.29
C GLY A 113 -16.80 -4.00 -13.18
N PRO A 114 -17.18 -3.59 -14.40
CA PRO A 114 -17.97 -4.41 -15.32
C PRO A 114 -17.27 -5.71 -15.74
N HIS A 115 -15.94 -5.76 -15.66
CA HIS A 115 -15.10 -6.90 -16.04
C HIS A 115 -14.23 -7.38 -14.86
N HIS A 116 -14.71 -7.24 -13.63
CA HIS A 116 -13.95 -7.66 -12.45
C HIS A 116 -13.57 -9.14 -12.52
N ARG A 117 -12.30 -9.43 -12.27
CA ARG A 117 -11.82 -10.79 -12.07
C ARG A 117 -12.13 -11.24 -10.65
N PRO A 118 -12.65 -12.47 -10.45
CA PRO A 118 -12.88 -13.01 -9.13
C PRO A 118 -11.54 -13.25 -8.43
N VAL A 119 -11.43 -12.80 -7.18
CA VAL A 119 -10.35 -13.17 -6.27
C VAL A 119 -10.70 -14.49 -5.59
N GLN A 120 -9.71 -15.33 -5.30
CA GLN A 120 -9.91 -16.57 -4.54
C GLN A 120 -9.71 -16.34 -3.04
N GLU A 121 -10.54 -16.99 -2.23
CA GLU A 121 -10.47 -16.92 -0.77
C GLU A 121 -9.11 -17.39 -0.25
N GLU A 122 -8.54 -18.45 -0.84
CA GLU A 122 -7.25 -18.99 -0.39
C GLU A 122 -6.10 -17.97 -0.57
N TRP A 123 -6.18 -17.09 -1.58
CA TRP A 123 -5.13 -16.08 -1.80
C TRP A 123 -5.18 -15.00 -0.71
N LEU A 124 -6.38 -14.56 -0.33
CA LEU A 124 -6.59 -13.59 0.74
C LEU A 124 -6.23 -14.19 2.10
N GLY A 125 -6.66 -15.43 2.36
CA GLY A 125 -6.30 -16.19 3.56
C GLY A 125 -4.79 -16.35 3.71
N GLY A 126 -4.07 -16.68 2.62
CA GLY A 126 -2.61 -16.79 2.64
C GLY A 126 -1.90 -15.49 3.00
N ILE A 127 -2.37 -14.34 2.47
CA ILE A 127 -1.80 -13.02 2.81
C ILE A 127 -2.08 -12.67 4.27
N ARG A 128 -3.32 -12.90 4.73
CA ARG A 128 -3.70 -12.69 6.13
C ARG A 128 -2.84 -13.51 7.08
N ASP A 129 -2.65 -14.79 6.80
CA ASP A 129 -1.87 -15.69 7.64
C ASP A 129 -0.39 -15.28 7.70
N ALA A 130 0.17 -14.83 6.56
CA ALA A 130 1.50 -14.25 6.53
C ALA A 130 1.61 -12.98 7.39
N CYS A 131 0.60 -12.10 7.35
CA CYS A 131 0.54 -10.90 8.16
C CYS A 131 0.47 -11.23 9.66
N ASN A 132 -0.43 -12.14 10.04
CA ASN A 132 -0.58 -12.61 11.42
C ASN A 132 0.73 -13.23 11.96
N HIS A 133 1.40 -14.05 11.16
CA HIS A 133 2.68 -14.65 11.52
C HIS A 133 3.79 -13.61 11.72
N ALA A 134 3.82 -12.58 10.87
CA ALA A 134 4.82 -11.51 10.93
C ALA A 134 4.49 -10.39 11.93
N GLY A 135 3.29 -10.40 12.53
CA GLY A 135 2.80 -9.29 13.37
C GLY A 135 2.56 -8.00 12.60
N VAL A 136 2.25 -8.09 11.30
CA VAL A 136 1.98 -6.94 10.42
C VAL A 136 0.46 -6.73 10.34
N PRO A 137 -0.04 -5.49 10.54
CA PRO A 137 -1.45 -5.19 10.40
C PRO A 137 -2.02 -5.61 9.03
N PHE A 138 -3.19 -6.24 9.04
CA PHE A 138 -3.90 -6.68 7.83
C PHE A 138 -5.26 -5.98 7.65
N PHE A 139 -5.48 -5.42 6.46
CA PHE A 139 -6.75 -4.81 6.06
C PHE A 139 -7.33 -5.54 4.84
N PHE A 140 -8.47 -6.20 5.02
CA PHE A 140 -9.25 -6.74 3.92
C PHE A 140 -10.30 -5.72 3.46
N LYS A 141 -10.09 -5.19 2.25
CA LYS A 141 -10.90 -4.09 1.74
C LYS A 141 -12.22 -4.53 1.13
N GLN A 142 -12.21 -5.59 0.31
CA GLN A 142 -13.39 -6.14 -0.36
C GLN A 142 -13.07 -7.38 -1.18
N TRP A 143 -14.09 -8.19 -1.45
CA TRP A 143 -14.04 -9.26 -2.47
C TRP A 143 -14.02 -8.75 -3.92
N GLY A 144 -14.39 -7.49 -4.14
CA GLY A 144 -14.62 -6.96 -5.48
C GLY A 144 -16.07 -7.13 -5.94
N GLY A 145 -16.32 -6.98 -7.24
CA GLY A 145 -17.65 -7.15 -7.83
C GLY A 145 -18.03 -6.08 -8.87
N ARG A 146 -19.29 -6.11 -9.32
CA ARG A 146 -19.79 -5.18 -10.38
C ARG A 146 -19.64 -3.71 -10.00
N SER A 147 -19.83 -3.40 -8.73
CA SER A 147 -19.59 -2.07 -8.15
C SER A 147 -18.67 -2.17 -6.93
N PRO A 148 -17.99 -1.08 -6.54
CA PRO A 148 -17.20 -1.06 -5.32
C PRO A 148 -18.02 -1.53 -4.11
N LYS A 149 -17.41 -2.38 -3.28
CA LYS A 149 -17.95 -2.96 -2.04
C LYS A 149 -19.10 -3.96 -2.23
N SER A 150 -19.49 -4.29 -3.46
CA SER A 150 -20.65 -5.17 -3.71
C SER A 150 -20.47 -6.60 -3.19
N GLY A 151 -19.25 -7.13 -3.18
CA GLY A 151 -18.96 -8.46 -2.63
C GLY A 151 -18.80 -8.53 -1.11
N GLY A 152 -18.92 -7.40 -0.39
CA GLY A 152 -18.73 -7.38 1.06
C GLY A 152 -17.25 -7.38 1.49
N ARG A 153 -17.03 -7.50 2.81
CA ARG A 153 -15.72 -7.32 3.48
C ARG A 153 -15.41 -8.37 4.54
N GLU A 154 -16.21 -9.42 4.63
CA GLU A 154 -15.98 -10.51 5.57
C GLU A 154 -15.06 -11.53 4.91
N LEU A 155 -13.97 -11.91 5.58
CA LEU A 155 -13.05 -12.98 5.20
C LEU A 155 -12.99 -13.96 6.37
N ASP A 156 -13.31 -15.23 6.13
CA ASP A 156 -13.46 -16.26 7.17
C ASP A 156 -14.41 -15.83 8.31
N GLY A 157 -15.53 -15.18 7.96
CA GLY A 157 -16.55 -14.74 8.90
C GLY A 157 -16.15 -13.57 9.81
N ALA A 158 -15.02 -12.90 9.52
CA ALA A 158 -14.53 -11.75 10.28
C ALA A 158 -14.24 -10.54 9.40
N ILE A 159 -14.31 -9.35 10.00
CA ILE A 159 -13.84 -8.12 9.39
C ILE A 159 -12.37 -7.91 9.79
N TRP A 160 -11.53 -7.68 8.80
CA TRP A 160 -10.11 -7.38 8.98
C TRP A 160 -9.87 -5.92 8.59
N ASP A 161 -9.75 -5.03 9.56
CA ASP A 161 -9.65 -3.58 9.35
C ASP A 161 -8.49 -2.92 10.12
N GLU A 162 -7.46 -3.71 10.40
CA GLU A 162 -6.29 -3.27 11.14
C GLU A 162 -5.52 -2.18 10.39
N MET A 163 -4.90 -1.27 11.16
CA MET A 163 -4.08 -0.19 10.64
C MET A 163 -2.82 -0.02 11.50
N PRO A 164 -1.74 0.53 10.93
CA PRO A 164 -0.58 0.97 11.71
C PRO A 164 -0.99 1.96 12.80
N PRO A 165 -0.32 1.93 13.96
CA PRO A 165 -0.52 2.95 14.98
C PRO A 165 -0.18 4.33 14.40
N ARG A 166 -0.98 5.34 14.73
CA ARG A 166 -0.62 6.71 14.41
C ARG A 166 0.58 7.10 15.27
N LEU A 167 1.66 7.56 14.63
CA LEU A 167 2.75 8.19 15.37
C LEU A 167 2.20 9.45 16.06
N PRO A 168 2.56 9.68 17.34
CA PRO A 168 2.18 10.91 18.01
C PRO A 168 2.76 12.10 17.24
N VAL A 169 1.94 13.14 17.04
CA VAL A 169 2.43 14.41 16.52
C VAL A 169 3.38 14.97 17.57
N ALA A 170 4.65 15.18 17.21
CA ALA A 170 5.58 15.88 18.10
C ALA A 170 4.98 17.26 18.41
N ALA A 171 4.73 17.55 19.68
CA ALA A 171 4.34 18.88 20.10
C ALA A 171 5.54 19.81 19.86
N HIS A 172 5.36 20.79 18.97
CA HIS A 172 6.30 21.89 18.79
C HIS A 172 6.19 22.89 19.94
#